data_AF-A0A8B6GUD6-F1
#
_entry.id   AF-A0A8B6GUD6-F1
#
_cell.length_a   1.000
_cell.length_b   1.000
_cell.length_c   1.000
_cell.angle_alpha   90.00
_cell.angle_beta   90.00
_cell.angle_gamma   90.00
#
_symmetry.space_group_name_H-M   'P 1'
#
loop_
_entity.id
_entity.type
_entity.pdbx_description
1 polymer ?
#
loop_
_entity_poly.entity_id
_entity_poly.type
_entity_poly.pdbx_seq_one_letter_code
_entity_poly.pdbx_strand_id
1 'polypeptide(L)' 'MTTLSPFTPPIVKRLLGWKKGDSSERDDKWSEKAVKSLVKKLKKTGGLDELEKAITRQDESTKCITIPRFKITCNGQDA' A
#
# COMPACT_ATOMS: atom_id res chain seq x y z
N MET A 1 28.29 9.61 2.73
CA MET A 1 27.94 8.17 2.65
C MET A 1 26.43 8.02 2.84
N THR A 2 25.67 8.03 1.74
CA THR A 2 24.22 7.78 1.77
C THR A 2 23.97 6.38 1.24
N THR A 3 23.82 5.41 2.14
CA THR A 3 23.48 4.03 1.81
C THR A 3 22.01 3.95 1.40
N LEU A 4 21.70 4.37 0.18
CA LEU A 4 20.41 4.10 -0.45
C LEU A 4 20.34 2.60 -0.73
N SER A 5 19.77 1.85 0.21
CA SER A 5 19.46 0.43 0.05
C SER A 5 18.49 0.27 -1.13
N PRO A 6 18.86 -0.46 -2.20
CA PRO A 6 18.07 -0.57 -3.43
C PRO A 6 16.78 -1.40 -3.26
N PHE A 7 16.46 -1.85 -2.04
CA PHE A 7 15.40 -2.82 -1.76
C PHE A 7 14.07 -2.25 -1.27
N THR A 8 13.95 -0.92 -1.12
CA THR A 8 12.65 -0.28 -0.93
C THR A 8 12.24 0.38 -2.24
N PRO A 9 11.25 -0.15 -2.98
CA PRO A 9 10.81 0.50 -4.20
C PRO A 9 10.33 1.92 -3.82
N PRO A 10 10.79 2.96 -4.53
CA PRO A 10 10.61 4.38 -4.12
C PRO A 10 9.14 4.76 -3.88
N ILE A 11 8.23 4.02 -4.51
CA ILE A 11 6.78 4.11 -4.31
C ILE A 11 6.36 3.89 -2.84
N VAL A 12 6.96 2.95 -2.10
CA VAL A 12 6.57 2.66 -0.70
C VAL A 12 6.92 3.85 0.19
N LYS A 13 8.11 4.41 0.02
CA LYS A 13 8.56 5.60 0.75
C LYS A 13 7.71 6.83 0.41
N ARG A 14 7.36 7.01 -0.87
CA ARG A 14 6.45 8.07 -1.31
C ARG A 14 5.07 7.93 -0.68
N LEU A 15 4.46 6.73 -0.72
CA LEU A 15 3.15 6.46 -0.13
C LEU A 15 3.14 6.66 1.39
N LEU A 16 4.20 6.25 2.08
CA LEU A 16 4.34 6.52 3.52
C LEU A 16 4.48 8.01 3.83
N GLY A 17 5.07 8.81 2.94
CA GLY A 17 5.12 10.27 3.06
C GLY A 17 3.75 10.96 2.97
N TRP A 18 2.74 10.28 2.43
CA TRP A 18 1.35 10.77 2.38
C TRP A 18 0.50 10.30 3.57
N LYS A 19 1.04 9.46 4.47
CA LYS A 19 0.36 9.03 5.68
C LYS A 19 0.01 10.24 6.54
N LYS A 20 -1.26 10.38 6.92
CA LYS A 20 -1.77 11.46 7.77
C LYS A 20 -2.01 10.94 9.19
N GLY A 21 -1.25 11.41 10.17
CA GLY A 21 -1.38 11.02 11.59
C GLY A 21 -0.04 11.00 12.34
N ASP A 22 -0.10 10.93 13.67
CA ASP A 22 1.08 10.86 14.53
C ASP A 22 1.75 9.47 14.43
N SER A 23 2.99 9.48 13.94
CA SER A 23 3.82 8.30 13.70
C SER A 23 4.41 7.80 15.01
N SER A 24 3.64 6.99 15.74
CA SER A 24 4.24 6.11 16.75
C SER A 24 5.09 5.05 16.04
N GLU A 25 6.32 4.81 16.51
CA GLU A 25 7.29 3.86 15.92
C GLU A 25 6.70 2.47 15.58
N ARG A 26 5.73 2.02 16.40
CA ARG A 26 5.03 0.74 16.22
C ARG A 26 4.07 0.77 15.03
N ASP A 27 3.40 1.89 14.81
CA ASP A 27 2.47 2.14 13.72
C ASP A 27 3.22 2.30 12.39
N ASP A 28 4.42 2.87 12.40
CA ASP A 28 5.25 2.98 11.19
C ASP A 28 5.70 1.62 10.65
N LYS A 29 6.10 0.69 11.54
CA LYS A 29 6.42 -0.69 11.15
C LYS A 29 5.22 -1.42 10.54
N TRP A 30 4.02 -1.22 11.08
CA TRP A 30 2.82 -1.85 10.53
C TRP A 30 2.39 -1.19 9.21
N SER A 31 2.47 0.13 9.14
CA SER A 31 2.20 0.94 7.95
C SER A 31 3.08 0.52 6.78
N GLU A 32 4.40 0.40 6.99
CA GLU A 32 5.32 -0.03 5.93
C GLU A 32 4.97 -1.43 5.41
N LYS A 33 4.63 -2.36 6.31
CA LYS A 33 4.25 -3.72 5.95
C LYS A 33 2.94 -3.76 5.14
N ALA A 34 1.96 -2.95 5.52
CA ALA A 34 0.69 -2.82 4.81
C ALA A 34 0.90 -2.23 3.41
N VAL A 35 1.64 -1.13 3.30
CA VAL A 35 1.94 -0.47 2.02
C VAL A 35 2.76 -1.40 1.12
N LYS A 36 3.76 -2.10 1.65
CA LYS A 36 4.59 -3.06 0.87
C LYS A 36 3.74 -4.21 0.32
N SER A 37 2.81 -4.74 1.10
CA SER A 37 1.87 -5.78 0.66
C SER A 37 0.94 -5.27 -0.44
N LEU A 38 0.42 -4.05 -0.28
CA LEU A 38 -0.43 -3.39 -1.27
C LEU A 38 0.32 -3.18 -2.59
N VAL A 39 1.49 -2.54 -2.55
CA VAL A 39 2.35 -2.31 -3.73
C VAL A 39 2.67 -3.62 -4.46
N LYS A 40 2.98 -4.69 -3.71
CA LYS A 40 3.26 -6.00 -4.29
C LYS A 40 2.03 -6.59 -5.01
N LYS A 41 0.82 -6.39 -4.48
CA LYS A 41 -0.43 -6.81 -5.14
C LYS A 41 -0.73 -5.95 -6.37
N LEU A 42 -0.60 -4.63 -6.28
CA LEU A 42 -0.88 -3.71 -7.38
C LEU A 42 0.11 -3.83 -8.52
N LYS A 43 1.37 -4.18 -8.24
CA LYS A 43 2.35 -4.49 -9.28
C LYS A 43 1.97 -5.75 -10.09
N LYS A 44 1.25 -6.71 -9.49
CA LYS A 44 0.72 -7.89 -10.20
C LYS A 44 -0.52 -7.56 -11.03
N THR A 45 -1.40 -6.70 -10.54
CA THR A 45 -2.66 -6.35 -11.22
C THR A 45 -2.53 -5.19 -12.20
N GLY A 46 -1.41 -4.44 -12.16
CA GLY A 46 -1.18 -3.28 -13.02
C GLY A 46 -1.78 -1.96 -12.50
N GLY A 47 -2.31 -1.92 -11.26
CA GLY A 47 -2.97 -0.73 -10.70
C GLY A 47 -2.06 0.24 -9.93
N LEU A 48 -0.73 0.09 -10.03
CA LEU A 48 0.23 0.87 -9.24
C LEU A 48 0.35 2.32 -9.74
N ASP A 49 0.33 2.53 -11.06
CA ASP A 49 0.43 3.85 -11.68
C ASP A 49 -0.76 4.75 -11.27
N GLU A 50 -1.97 4.19 -11.36
CA GLU A 50 -3.19 4.90 -10.94
C GLU A 50 -3.19 5.19 -9.43
N LEU A 51 -2.62 4.32 -8.58
CA LEU A 51 -2.42 4.63 -7.16
C LEU A 51 -1.48 5.81 -6.95
N GLU A 52 -0.34 5.84 -7.64
CA GLU A 52 0.60 6.95 -7.53
C GLU A 52 -0.04 8.27 -7.95
N LYS A 53 -0.76 8.23 -9.06
CA LYS A 53 -1.48 9.36 -9.62
C LYS A 53 -2.59 9.84 -8.69
N ALA A 54 -3.39 8.94 -8.12
CA ALA A 54 -4.48 9.29 -7.21
C ALA A 54 -3.98 9.98 -5.95
N ILE A 55 -2.91 9.47 -5.36
CA ILE A 55 -2.33 10.06 -4.15
C ILE A 55 -1.65 11.39 -4.44
N THR A 56 -0.95 11.52 -5.59
CA THR A 56 -0.24 12.76 -5.95
C THR A 56 -1.18 13.87 -6.43
N ARG A 57 -2.19 13.55 -7.24
CA ARG A 57 -3.17 14.53 -7.75
C ARG A 57 -4.24 14.88 -6.73
N GLN A 58 -4.52 13.99 -5.77
CA GLN A 58 -5.62 14.15 -4.80
C GLN A 58 -6.96 14.46 -5.49
N ASP A 59 -7.20 13.78 -6.61
CA ASP A 59 -8.27 14.09 -7.56
C ASP A 59 -9.35 13.00 -7.53
N GLU A 60 -10.61 13.44 -7.47
CA GLU A 60 -11.79 12.59 -7.40
C GLU A 60 -12.08 11.82 -8.71
N SER A 61 -11.47 12.21 -9.83
CA SER A 61 -11.62 11.59 -11.14
C SER A 61 -10.72 10.35 -11.35
N THR A 62 -10.04 9.87 -10.31
CA THR A 62 -9.10 8.74 -10.42
C THR A 62 -9.81 7.39 -10.50
N LYS A 63 -9.24 6.43 -11.24
CA LYS A 63 -9.87 5.12 -11.40
C LYS A 63 -9.79 4.30 -10.12
N CYS A 64 -10.80 3.45 -9.90
CA CYS A 64 -10.82 2.53 -8.77
C CYS A 64 -9.65 1.54 -8.82
N ILE A 65 -8.88 1.48 -7.73
CA ILE A 65 -7.78 0.54 -7.56
C ILE A 65 -8.33 -0.71 -6.86
N THR A 66 -8.58 -1.76 -7.64
CA THR A 66 -9.22 -2.98 -7.12
C THR A 66 -8.20 -3.94 -6.53
N ILE A 67 -8.49 -4.44 -5.33
CA ILE A 67 -7.76 -5.52 -4.68
C ILE A 67 -8.72 -6.71 -4.57
N PRO A 68 -8.28 -7.95 -4.88
CA PRO A 68 -9.12 -9.12 -4.67
C PRO A 68 -9.60 -9.17 -3.23
N ARG A 69 -10.92 -9.28 -3.03
CA ARG A 69 -11.47 -9.47 -1.68
C ARG A 69 -10.99 -10.82 -1.18
N PHE A 70 -10.45 -10.83 0.03
CA PHE A 70 -10.12 -12.07 0.72
C PHE A 70 -11.43 -12.82 0.95
N LYS A 71 -11.68 -13.90 0.19
CA LYS A 71 -12.75 -14.82 0.54
C LYS A 71 -12.30 -15.51 1.82
N ILE A 72 -12.89 -15.13 2.94
CA ILE A 72 -12.89 -16.01 4.12
C ILE A 72 -13.67 -17.23 3.64
N THR A 73 -12.97 -18.28 3.21
CA THR A 73 -13.60 -19.60 3.19
C THR A 73 -13.87 -19.89 4.64
N CYS A 74 -15.11 -19.66 5.08
CA CYS A 74 -15.61 -20.31 6.29
C CYS A 74 -15.55 -21.81 5.99
N ASN A 75 -14.41 -22.44 6.29
CA ASN A 75 -14.41 -23.86 6.57
C ASN A 75 -15.16 -23.94 7.90
N GLY A 76 -16.43 -24.35 7.82
CA GLY A 76 -17.40 -24.25 8.91
C GLY A 76 -16.87 -24.80 10.23
N GLN A 77 -16.58 -23.90 11.16
CA GLN A 77 -16.46 -24.20 12.58
C GLN A 77 -17.26 -23.13 13.33
N ASP A 78 -18.56 -23.19 13.11
CA ASP A 78 -19.58 -22.75 14.06
C ASP A 78 -20.39 -24.01 14.39
N ALA A 79 -19.94 -24.75 15.40
CA ALA A 79 -20.69 -25.77 16.13
C ALA A 79 -20.42 -25.57 17.62
#